data_AF-A0A382EMW4-F1
#
_entry.id   AF-A0A382EMW4-F1
#
_cell.length_a   1.000
_cell.length_b   1.000
_cell.length_c   1.000
_cell.angle_alpha   90.00
_cell.angle_beta   90.00
_cell.angle_gamma   90.00
#
_symmetry.space_group_name_H-M   'P 1'
#
loop_
_entity.id
_entity.type
_entity.pdbx_description
1 polymer ?
#
loop_
_entity_poly.entity_id
_entity_poly.type
_entity_poly.pdbx_seq_one_letter_code
_entity_poly.pdbx_strand_id
1 'polypeptide(L)'
;ATIISDYFEDESPIWVPIDKPREYKFRITLKPDYVLDEEQYIDGLQLGPSLEYVKRWAPEDWPLAFWDRIHLLPSRDFKLIEDEMKRAKKQRQPS
;
A
#
# COMPACT_ATOMS: atom_id res chain seq x y z
N ALA A 1 7.17 4.02 -0.68
CA ALA A 1 6.90 5.46 -0.75
C ALA A 1 7.35 6.06 0.57
N THR A 2 7.95 7.23 0.54
CA THR A 2 8.55 7.89 1.70
C THR A 2 7.77 9.17 2.02
N ILE A 3 7.46 9.40 3.30
CA ILE A 3 6.86 10.66 3.77
C ILE A 3 7.92 11.76 3.72
N ILE A 4 7.59 12.89 3.09
CA ILE A 4 8.53 14.00 2.91
C ILE A 4 8.03 15.34 3.48
N SER A 5 6.92 15.34 4.23
CA SER A 5 6.39 16.52 4.91
C SER A 5 5.78 16.16 6.25
N ASP A 6 5.65 17.16 7.12
CA ASP A 6 4.66 17.10 8.20
C ASP A 6 3.24 17.05 7.63
N TYR A 7 2.26 16.73 8.48
CA TYR A 7 0.87 16.76 8.07
C TYR A 7 0.38 18.21 7.88
N PHE A 8 -0.56 18.40 6.96
CA PHE A 8 -1.21 19.69 6.71
C PHE A 8 -2.71 19.51 6.45
N GLU A 9 -3.48 20.58 6.53
CA GLU A 9 -4.91 20.60 6.20
C GLU A 9 -5.15 21.11 4.78
N ASP A 10 -5.90 20.36 3.98
CA ASP A 10 -6.29 20.71 2.61
C ASP A 10 -7.62 20.03 2.23
N GLU A 11 -8.63 20.84 1.89
CA GLU A 11 -9.97 20.39 1.49
C GLU A 11 -10.16 20.39 -0.05
N SER A 12 -9.09 20.48 -0.84
CA SER A 12 -9.18 20.45 -2.30
C SER A 12 -9.70 19.09 -2.80
N PRO A 13 -10.65 19.04 -3.76
CA PRO A 13 -11.24 17.78 -4.17
C PRO A 13 -10.39 17.03 -5.20
N ILE A 14 -9.62 16.03 -4.74
CA ILE A 14 -8.62 15.33 -5.56
C ILE A 14 -8.97 13.87 -5.85
N TRP A 15 -9.95 13.27 -5.15
CA TRP A 15 -10.35 11.88 -5.34
C TRP A 15 -11.57 11.78 -6.27
N VAL A 16 -11.53 10.90 -7.26
CA VAL A 16 -12.63 10.69 -8.21
C VAL A 16 -13.08 9.23 -8.24
N PRO A 17 -14.37 8.93 -8.44
CA PRO A 17 -15.48 9.87 -8.61
C PRO A 17 -16.08 10.38 -7.29
N ILE A 18 -15.80 9.69 -6.18
CA ILE A 18 -16.35 10.02 -4.86
C ILE A 18 -15.25 10.70 -4.05
N ASP A 19 -15.49 11.95 -3.69
CA ASP A 19 -14.62 12.72 -2.81
C ASP A 19 -15.32 13.07 -1.49
N LYS A 20 -14.54 13.14 -0.43
CA LYS A 20 -14.99 13.61 0.89
C LYS A 20 -13.93 14.54 1.50
N PRO A 21 -13.77 15.75 0.94
CA PRO A 21 -12.59 16.56 1.20
C PRO A 21 -12.45 16.96 2.66
N ARG A 22 -13.58 17.18 3.36
CA ARG A 22 -13.60 17.45 4.81
C ARG A 22 -13.21 16.25 5.67
N GLU A 23 -13.60 15.03 5.27
CA GLU A 23 -13.22 13.81 6.00
C GLU A 23 -11.73 13.48 5.79
N TYR A 24 -11.15 13.85 4.64
CA TYR A 24 -9.77 13.58 4.24
C TYR A 24 -8.91 14.85 4.14
N LYS A 25 -9.15 15.80 5.04
CA LYS A 25 -8.46 17.09 5.03
C LYS A 25 -7.02 17.01 5.51
N PHE A 26 -6.70 16.06 6.40
CA PHE A 26 -5.34 15.88 6.90
C PHE A 26 -4.52 15.06 5.92
N ARG A 27 -3.50 15.68 5.32
CA ARG A 27 -2.70 15.10 4.24
C ARG A 27 -1.21 15.16 4.56
N ILE A 28 -0.46 14.32 3.87
CA ILE A 28 1.01 14.29 3.86
C ILE A 28 1.49 14.21 2.42
N THR A 29 2.69 14.70 2.16
CA THR A 29 3.35 14.53 0.86
C THR A 29 4.15 13.24 0.85
N LEU A 30 3.94 12.42 -0.19
CA LEU A 30 4.68 11.17 -0.42
C LEU A 30 5.57 11.29 -1.65
N LYS A 31 6.78 10.74 -1.55
CA LYS A 31 7.65 10.47 -2.70
C LYS A 31 7.59 8.97 -3.03
N PRO A 32 7.32 8.58 -4.29
CA PRO A 32 7.39 7.17 -4.68
C PRO A 32 8.85 6.70 -4.70
N ASP A 33 9.12 5.53 -4.12
CA ASP A 33 10.44 4.87 -4.17
C ASP A 33 10.46 3.80 -5.28
N TYR A 34 9.35 3.07 -5.42
CA TYR A 34 9.11 2.08 -6.47
C TYR A 34 7.72 2.28 -7.05
N VAL A 35 7.64 2.28 -8.38
CA VAL A 35 6.39 2.25 -9.15
C VAL A 35 6.48 1.04 -10.08
N LEU A 36 5.42 0.23 -10.08
CA LEU A 36 5.23 -0.92 -10.95
C LEU A 36 4.29 -0.55 -12.09
N ASP A 37 4.54 -1.13 -13.26
CA ASP A 37 3.62 -1.05 -14.40
C ASP A 37 2.47 -2.07 -14.21
N GLU A 38 1.36 -1.90 -14.93
CA GLU A 38 0.17 -2.75 -14.76
C GLU A 38 0.47 -4.24 -14.92
N GLU A 39 1.33 -4.59 -15.87
CA GLU A 39 1.70 -5.97 -16.09
C GLU A 39 2.47 -6.53 -14.88
N GLN A 40 3.20 -5.69 -14.15
CA GLN A 40 4.03 -6.03 -12.99
C GLN A 40 3.26 -6.02 -11.66
N TYR A 41 1.97 -5.69 -11.66
CA TYR A 41 1.18 -5.67 -10.42
C TYR A 41 1.24 -7.02 -9.71
N ILE A 42 1.37 -6.94 -8.39
CA ILE A 42 1.43 -8.10 -7.51
C ILE A 42 0.01 -8.42 -7.06
N ASP A 43 -0.39 -9.68 -7.20
CA ASP A 43 -1.69 -10.16 -6.73
C ASP A 43 -1.75 -10.13 -5.20
N GLY A 44 -2.58 -9.24 -4.67
CA GLY A 44 -2.79 -9.08 -3.23
C GLY A 44 -3.38 -10.33 -2.57
N LEU A 45 -4.12 -11.17 -3.29
CA LEU A 45 -4.65 -12.43 -2.76
C LEU A 45 -3.57 -13.50 -2.62
N GLN A 46 -2.46 -13.39 -3.37
CA GLN A 46 -1.31 -14.28 -3.25
C GLN A 46 -0.34 -13.81 -2.16
N LEU A 47 -0.05 -12.51 -2.11
CA LEU A 47 0.89 -11.96 -1.14
C LEU A 47 0.26 -11.80 0.25
N GLY A 48 -0.99 -11.34 0.33
CA GLY A 48 -1.69 -10.98 1.57
C GLY A 48 -1.69 -12.07 2.64
N PRO A 49 -2.09 -13.33 2.34
CA PRO A 49 -2.08 -14.42 3.32
C PRO A 49 -0.71 -14.76 3.89
N SER A 50 0.37 -14.38 3.21
CA SER A 50 1.75 -14.65 3.66
C SER A 50 2.26 -13.65 4.70
N LEU A 51 1.59 -12.48 4.82
CA LEU A 51 1.96 -11.42 5.74
C LEU A 51 1.80 -11.87 7.20
N GLU A 52 2.75 -11.51 8.05
CA GLU A 52 2.65 -11.75 9.48
C GLU A 52 1.51 -10.94 10.12
N TYR A 53 1.24 -9.75 9.59
CA TYR A 53 0.19 -8.82 9.99
C TYR A 53 -1.19 -9.48 10.08
N VAL A 54 -1.51 -10.39 9.15
CA VAL A 54 -2.85 -11.01 9.07
C VAL A 54 -2.99 -12.28 9.89
N LYS A 55 -1.89 -12.82 10.46
CA LYS A 55 -1.90 -14.09 11.21
C LYS A 55 -2.70 -14.09 12.50
N ARG A 56 -3.17 -12.92 12.95
CA ARG A 56 -4.08 -12.78 14.09
C ARG A 56 -5.54 -13.09 13.74
N TRP A 57 -5.85 -13.24 12.45
CA TRP A 57 -7.17 -13.55 11.93
C TRP A 57 -7.29 -15.02 11.55
N ALA A 58 -8.51 -15.53 11.49
CA ALA A 58 -8.76 -16.83 10.86
C ALA A 58 -8.30 -16.78 9.39
N PRO A 59 -7.70 -17.86 8.85
CA PRO A 59 -7.18 -17.87 7.48
C PRO A 59 -8.21 -17.48 6.41
N GLU A 60 -9.49 -17.75 6.62
CA GLU A 60 -10.60 -17.39 5.73
C GLU A 60 -10.98 -15.90 5.83
N ASP A 61 -10.73 -15.27 6.98
CA ASP A 61 -11.15 -13.92 7.32
C ASP A 61 -10.01 -12.90 7.25
N TRP A 62 -8.81 -13.31 6.82
CA TRP A 62 -7.63 -12.43 6.73
C TRP A 62 -7.88 -11.09 6.02
N PRO A 63 -8.74 -10.98 4.97
CA PRO A 63 -8.95 -9.69 4.31
C PRO A 63 -9.55 -8.64 5.24
N LEU A 64 -10.26 -9.06 6.30
CA LEU A 64 -10.84 -8.15 7.30
C LEU A 64 -9.78 -7.37 8.07
N ALA A 65 -8.53 -7.83 8.07
CA ALA A 65 -7.40 -7.08 8.63
C ALA A 65 -7.15 -5.73 7.94
N PHE A 66 -7.71 -5.53 6.74
CA PHE A 66 -7.59 -4.33 5.90
C PHE A 66 -8.88 -3.51 5.78
N TRP A 67 -9.82 -3.68 6.72
CA TRP A 67 -11.10 -2.94 6.69
C TRP A 67 -10.92 -1.43 6.92
N ASP A 68 -9.95 -1.04 7.74
CA ASP A 68 -9.61 0.37 7.94
C ASP A 68 -8.70 0.89 6.80
N ARG A 69 -8.40 2.19 6.80
CA ARG A 69 -7.71 2.87 5.68
C ARG A 69 -6.19 2.88 5.82
N ILE A 70 -5.67 2.82 7.05
CA ILE A 70 -4.24 2.93 7.35
C ILE A 70 -3.86 1.85 8.35
N HIS A 71 -2.78 1.12 8.05
CA HIS A 71 -2.30 0.02 8.88
C HIS A 71 -0.81 0.13 9.14
N LEU A 72 -0.41 -0.16 10.37
CA LEU A 72 1.00 -0.33 10.73
C LEU A 72 1.41 -1.77 10.44
N LEU A 73 2.32 -1.94 9.48
CA LEU A 73 2.89 -3.23 9.14
C LEU A 73 4.18 -3.49 9.94
N PRO A 74 4.43 -4.72 10.39
CA PRO A 74 5.74 -5.12 10.88
C PRO A 74 6.83 -4.87 9.83
N SER A 75 8.05 -4.53 10.25
CA SER A 75 9.18 -4.26 9.33
C SER A 75 9.46 -5.44 8.38
N ARG A 76 9.19 -6.66 8.84
CA ARG A 76 9.34 -7.89 8.04
C ARG A 76 8.38 -7.91 6.84
N ASP A 77 7.12 -7.56 7.06
CA ASP A 77 6.09 -7.54 6.02
C ASP A 77 6.35 -6.41 5.03
N PHE A 78 6.75 -5.23 5.53
CA PHE A 78 7.18 -4.13 4.67
C PHE A 78 8.31 -4.57 3.72
N LYS A 79 9.35 -5.23 4.26
CA LYS A 79 10.47 -5.73 3.47
C LYS A 79 10.05 -6.80 2.46
N LEU A 80 9.15 -7.71 2.85
CA LEU A 80 8.62 -8.72 1.95
C LEU A 80 7.93 -8.08 0.74
N ILE A 81 7.03 -7.12 0.98
CA ILE A 81 6.34 -6.38 -0.09
C ILE A 81 7.35 -5.66 -0.99
N GLU A 82 8.30 -4.93 -0.40
CA GLU A 82 9.31 -4.19 -1.16
C GLU A 82 10.19 -5.12 -2.03
N ASP A 83 10.58 -6.27 -1.51
CA ASP A 83 11.39 -7.25 -2.23
C ASP A 83 10.59 -7.91 -3.37
N GLU A 84 9.29 -8.15 -3.22
CA GLU A 84 8.43 -8.60 -4.32
C GLU A 84 8.30 -7.53 -5.42
N MET A 85 8.14 -6.26 -5.05
CA MET A 85 8.11 -5.17 -6.03
C MET A 85 9.41 -5.11 -6.84
N LYS A 86 10.56 -5.24 -6.17
CA LYS A 86 11.87 -5.27 -6.84
C LYS A 86 12.01 -6.48 -7.78
N ARG A 87 11.49 -7.66 -7.38
CA ARG A 87 11.48 -8.87 -8.22
C ARG A 87 10.62 -8.69 -9.46
N ALA A 88 9.38 -8.23 -9.30
CA ALA A 88 8.43 -8.01 -10.38
C ALA A 88 9.01 -7.07 -11.46
N LYS A 89 9.70 -6.01 -11.03
CA LYS A 89 10.35 -5.06 -11.93
C LYS A 89 11.53 -5.66 -12.71
N LYS A 90 12.31 -6.54 -12.09
CA LYS A 90 13.47 -7.20 -12.73
C LYS A 90 13.07 -8.26 -13.74
N GLN A 91 12.03 -9.05 -13.47
CA GLN A 91 11.61 -10.16 -14.35
C GLN A 91 11.15 -9.71 -15.73
N ARG A 92 10.86 -8.41 -15.92
CA ARG A 92 10.37 -7.84 -17.18
C ARG A 92 11.29 -6.82 -17.85
N GLN A 93 12.47 -6.55 -17.31
CA GLN A 93 13.50 -5.83 -18.06
C GLN A 93 14.32 -6.84 -18.87
N PRO A 94 14.19 -6.90 -20.20
CA PRO A 94 15.11 -7.69 -21.01
C PRO A 94 16.52 -7.11 -20.87
N SER A 95 17.52 -7.99 -20.70
CA SER A 95 18.95 -7.66 -20.72
C SER A 95 19.38 -6.97 -22.01
#